data_AF-A0A4U9DF48-F1
#
_entry.id   AF-A0A4U9DF48-F1
#
_cell.length_a   1.000
_cell.length_b   1.000
_cell.length_c   1.000
_cell.angle_alpha   90.00
_cell.angle_beta   90.00
_cell.angle_gamma   90.00
#
_symmetry.space_group_name_H-M   'P 1'
#
loop_
_entity.id
_entity.type
_entity.pdbx_description
1 polymer ?
#
loop_
_entity_poly.entity_id
_entity_poly.type
_entity_poly.pdbx_seq_one_letter_code
_entity_poly.pdbx_strand_id
1 'polypeptide(L)'
;MASPFIVMRDPVLYRIKFADHHQTGSKWCIYPMYDFTHCISDALEGITHSLCTLEFQDNRRLYDWVLDNISIPVHPRQYEFSRLNLEYTVMSKRKLNLLVTDKHVEGWDDPRMPTISGLRPPRLYRRIDSRIL
;
A
#
# COMPACT_ATOMS: atom_id res chain seq x y z
N MET A 1 0.62 5.23 27.39
CA MET A 1 1.58 6.32 27.06
C MET A 1 3.07 6.03 27.36
N ALA A 2 3.46 5.23 28.35
CA ALA A 2 4.88 5.04 28.72
C ALA A 2 5.66 3.96 27.92
N SER A 3 5.02 3.32 26.93
CA SER A 3 5.69 2.30 26.12
C SER A 3 6.94 2.86 25.43
N PRO A 4 8.06 2.12 25.36
CA PRO A 4 9.21 2.53 24.55
C PRO A 4 8.88 2.57 23.05
N PHE A 5 7.83 1.87 22.62
CA PHE A 5 7.35 1.87 21.24
C PHE A 5 6.33 2.98 21.03
N ILE A 6 6.65 3.93 20.16
CA ILE A 6 5.81 5.09 19.87
C ILE A 6 4.45 4.65 19.32
N VAL A 7 4.42 3.61 18.48
CA VAL A 7 3.18 3.06 17.89
C VAL A 7 2.20 2.50 18.94
N MET A 8 2.68 2.14 20.12
CA MET A 8 1.85 1.65 21.24
C MET A 8 1.40 2.77 22.19
N ARG A 9 1.73 4.03 21.90
CA ARG A 9 1.30 5.20 22.69
C ARG A 9 0.00 5.75 22.12
N ASP A 10 -1.09 5.06 22.43
CA ASP A 10 -2.47 5.42 22.07
C ASP A 10 -2.59 5.82 20.58
N PRO A 11 -2.38 4.87 19.67
CA PRO A 11 -2.38 5.13 18.24
C PRO A 11 -3.76 5.58 17.76
N VAL A 12 -3.77 6.47 16.78
CA VAL A 12 -5.02 6.96 16.17
C VAL A 12 -5.61 5.85 15.30
N LEU A 13 -6.85 5.43 15.60
CA LEU A 13 -7.54 4.38 14.84
C LEU A 13 -8.38 4.94 13.69
N TYR A 14 -9.06 6.05 13.91
CA TYR A 14 -9.91 6.73 12.92
C TYR A 14 -9.58 8.21 12.83
N ARG A 15 -9.76 8.76 11.64
CA ARG A 15 -9.62 10.19 11.36
C ARG A 15 -10.85 10.73 10.65
N ILE A 16 -11.26 11.94 11.02
CA ILE A 16 -12.32 12.68 10.33
C ILE A 16 -11.73 13.31 9.05
N LYS A 17 -12.38 13.07 7.91
CA LYS A 17 -12.04 13.69 6.62
C LYS A 17 -13.31 13.89 5.81
N PHE A 18 -13.63 15.14 5.49
CA PHE A 18 -14.73 15.50 4.59
C PHE A 18 -14.25 15.46 3.15
N ALA A 19 -14.09 14.26 2.61
CA ALA A 19 -13.73 14.03 1.22
C ALA A 19 -14.46 12.80 0.69
N ASP A 20 -14.86 12.85 -0.57
CA ASP A 20 -15.52 11.72 -1.23
C ASP A 20 -14.52 10.59 -1.49
N HIS A 21 -14.95 9.37 -1.18
CA HIS A 21 -14.19 8.17 -1.48
C HIS A 21 -14.52 7.67 -2.88
N HIS A 22 -13.49 7.28 -3.64
CA HIS A 22 -13.66 6.84 -5.03
C HIS A 22 -14.56 5.59 -5.20
N GLN A 23 -14.71 4.74 -4.17
CA GLN A 23 -15.61 3.57 -4.20
C GLN A 23 -16.93 3.76 -3.45
N THR A 24 -16.95 4.51 -2.35
CA THR A 24 -18.11 4.61 -1.44
C THR A 24 -18.78 5.98 -1.47
N GLY A 25 -18.31 6.88 -2.32
CA GLY A 25 -18.82 8.25 -2.45
C GLY A 25 -18.72 9.02 -1.14
N SER A 26 -19.78 9.79 -0.85
CA SER A 26 -19.92 10.65 0.34
C SER A 26 -20.50 9.94 1.56
N LYS A 27 -20.59 8.60 1.55
CA LYS A 27 -21.24 7.81 2.61
C LYS A 27 -20.55 7.95 3.98
N TRP A 28 -19.24 8.17 4.00
CA TRP A 28 -18.43 8.17 5.22
C TRP A 28 -17.65 9.48 5.36
N CYS A 29 -17.66 10.06 6.55
CA CYS A 29 -16.84 11.21 6.93
C CYS A 29 -15.69 10.84 7.89
N ILE A 30 -15.61 9.56 8.28
CA ILE A 30 -14.56 8.99 9.12
C ILE A 30 -13.88 7.86 8.36
N TYR A 31 -12.56 7.85 8.41
CA TYR A 31 -11.73 6.88 7.71
C TYR A 31 -10.76 6.22 8.68
N PRO A 32 -10.67 4.88 8.68
CA PRO A 32 -9.73 4.17 9.53
C PRO A 32 -8.29 4.38 9.04
N MET A 33 -7.35 4.29 9.98
CA MET A 33 -5.92 4.35 9.72
C MET A 33 -5.40 2.98 9.28
N TYR A 34 -4.26 2.97 8.57
CA TYR A 34 -3.64 1.75 8.03
C TYR A 34 -3.46 0.66 9.09
N ASP A 35 -2.92 1.02 10.26
CA ASP A 35 -2.63 0.06 11.34
C ASP A 35 -3.87 -0.67 11.86
N PHE A 36 -5.03 0.00 11.83
CA PHE A 36 -6.30 -0.57 12.26
C PHE A 36 -6.96 -1.40 11.16
N THR A 37 -6.92 -0.94 9.91
CA THR A 37 -7.53 -1.69 8.80
C THR A 37 -6.76 -2.93 8.43
N HIS A 38 -5.43 -2.87 8.43
CA HIS A 38 -4.60 -3.90 7.82
C HIS A 38 -4.76 -5.26 8.51
N CYS A 39 -4.68 -5.29 9.84
CA CYS A 39 -4.89 -6.51 10.64
C CYS A 39 -6.30 -7.07 10.51
N ILE A 40 -7.32 -6.21 10.53
CA ILE A 40 -8.71 -6.63 10.43
C ILE A 40 -9.00 -7.18 9.02
N SER A 41 -8.52 -6.51 7.97
CA SER A 41 -8.66 -6.99 6.59
C SER A 41 -8.00 -8.35 6.41
N ASP A 42 -6.75 -8.53 6.88
CA ASP A 42 -6.06 -9.82 6.82
C ASP A 42 -6.83 -10.92 7.53
N ALA A 43 -7.38 -10.63 8.72
CA ALA A 43 -8.12 -11.62 9.50
C ALA A 43 -9.48 -11.95 8.89
N LEU A 44 -10.17 -10.97 8.29
CA LEU A 44 -11.44 -11.16 7.57
C LEU A 44 -11.25 -11.97 6.27
N GLU A 45 -10.12 -11.77 5.58
CA GLU A 45 -9.75 -12.51 4.37
C GLU A 45 -9.17 -13.90 4.68
N GLY A 46 -8.90 -14.22 5.96
CA GLY A 46 -8.34 -15.49 6.37
C GLY A 46 -6.87 -15.67 6.01
N ILE A 47 -6.12 -14.57 5.94
CA ILE A 47 -4.69 -14.58 5.64
C ILE A 47 -3.93 -15.32 6.74
N THR A 48 -3.00 -16.19 6.34
CA THR A 48 -2.13 -16.91 7.28
C THR A 48 -0.81 -16.19 7.49
N HIS A 49 -0.20 -15.68 6.41
CA HIS A 49 1.11 -15.02 6.40
C HIS A 49 0.98 -13.65 5.71
N SER A 50 0.93 -12.59 6.49
CA SER A 50 0.91 -11.21 6.01
C SER A 50 2.35 -10.74 5.78
N LEU A 51 2.76 -10.57 4.52
CA LEU A 51 4.14 -10.25 4.15
C LEU A 51 4.28 -8.74 3.88
N CYS A 52 5.11 -8.06 4.67
CA CYS A 52 5.33 -6.62 4.55
C CYS A 52 6.82 -6.25 4.59
N THR A 53 7.15 -4.97 4.39
CA THR A 53 8.53 -4.49 4.45
C THR A 53 8.97 -4.17 5.88
N LEU A 54 10.28 -4.22 6.15
CA LEU A 54 10.90 -3.90 7.46
C LEU A 54 10.46 -2.58 8.11
N GLU A 55 9.98 -1.61 7.34
CA GLU A 55 9.44 -0.34 7.88
C GLU A 55 8.26 -0.54 8.84
N PHE A 56 7.55 -1.67 8.76
CA PHE A 56 6.39 -1.98 9.60
C PHE A 56 6.69 -2.91 10.78
N GLN A 57 7.97 -3.14 11.08
CA GLN A 57 8.39 -4.05 12.15
C GLN A 57 7.84 -3.62 13.54
N ASP A 58 7.87 -2.32 13.83
CA ASP A 58 7.31 -1.80 15.09
C ASP A 58 5.78 -1.91 15.10
N ASN A 59 5.14 -1.66 13.95
CA ASN A 59 3.69 -1.72 13.76
C ASN A 59 3.12 -3.12 14.00
N ARG A 60 3.93 -4.19 13.85
CA ARG A 60 3.53 -5.57 14.19
C ARG A 60 2.97 -5.68 15.61
N ARG A 61 3.52 -4.92 16.56
CA ARG A 61 3.04 -4.96 17.96
C ARG A 61 1.61 -4.44 18.09
N LEU A 62 1.29 -3.41 17.32
CA LEU A 62 -0.07 -2.86 17.27
C LEU A 62 -0.99 -3.80 16.49
N TYR A 63 -0.50 -4.41 15.42
CA TYR A 63 -1.20 -5.43 14.65
C TYR A 63 -1.68 -6.58 15.55
N ASP A 64 -0.75 -7.19 16.30
CA ASP A 64 -1.05 -8.28 17.22
C ASP A 64 -1.99 -7.80 18.34
N TRP A 65 -1.77 -6.60 18.88
CA TRP A 65 -2.63 -6.03 19.92
C TRP A 65 -4.08 -5.85 19.43
N VAL A 66 -4.30 -5.36 18.22
CA VAL A 66 -5.66 -5.22 17.68
C VAL A 66 -6.33 -6.58 17.57
N LEU A 67 -5.64 -7.59 17.01
CA LEU A 67 -6.18 -8.95 16.85
C LEU A 67 -6.49 -9.63 18.18
N ASP A 68 -5.66 -9.43 19.21
CA ASP A 68 -5.87 -10.01 20.54
C ASP A 68 -7.03 -9.36 21.30
N ASN A 69 -7.37 -8.10 20.98
CA ASN A 69 -8.41 -7.34 21.67
C ASN A 69 -9.77 -7.35 20.95
N ILE A 70 -9.88 -7.97 19.78
CA ILE A 70 -11.14 -8.15 19.05
C ILE A 70 -11.54 -9.62 19.00
N SER A 71 -12.84 -9.90 18.96
CA SER A 71 -13.34 -11.26 18.80
C SER A 71 -13.34 -11.67 17.33
N ILE A 72 -12.21 -12.17 16.83
CA ILE A 72 -12.06 -12.67 15.45
C ILE A 72 -11.47 -14.09 15.48
N PRO A 73 -11.92 -15.02 14.61
CA PRO A 73 -11.51 -16.43 14.71
C PRO A 73 -10.10 -16.71 14.15
N VAL A 74 -9.55 -15.80 13.36
CA VAL A 74 -8.26 -15.97 12.69
C VAL A 74 -7.28 -14.94 13.22
N HIS A 75 -6.06 -15.38 13.54
CA HIS A 75 -4.96 -14.50 13.94
C HIS A 75 -3.82 -14.63 12.90
N PRO A 76 -3.85 -13.81 11.82
CA PRO A 76 -2.77 -13.78 10.84
C PRO A 76 -1.43 -13.39 11.48
N ARG A 77 -0.33 -13.85 10.90
CA ARG A 77 1.02 -13.47 11.35
C ARG A 77 1.70 -12.57 10.35
N GLN A 78 2.23 -11.44 10.85
CA GLN A 78 3.01 -10.51 10.04
C GLN A 78 4.48 -10.93 9.99
N TYR A 79 5.04 -10.99 8.78
CA TYR A 79 6.47 -11.25 8.53
C TYR A 79 7.06 -10.15 7.65
N GLU A 80 8.20 -9.63 8.07
CA GLU A 80 8.88 -8.54 7.39
C GLU A 80 10.05 -9.00 6.52
N PHE A 81 10.21 -8.38 5.35
CA PHE A 81 11.37 -8.56 4.49
C PHE A 81 11.99 -7.22 4.07
N SER A 82 13.25 -7.25 3.65
CA SER A 82 13.95 -6.05 3.16
C SER A 82 13.37 -5.58 1.83
N ARG A 83 13.11 -4.27 1.71
CA ARG A 83 12.71 -3.67 0.43
C ARG A 83 13.82 -3.84 -0.61
N LEU A 84 13.43 -4.10 -1.86
CA LEU A 84 14.34 -4.03 -3.01
C LEU A 84 14.79 -2.58 -3.24
N ASN A 85 16.09 -2.35 -3.17
CA ASN A 85 16.72 -1.11 -3.60
C ASN A 85 17.58 -1.40 -4.84
N LEU A 86 17.28 -0.71 -5.93
CA LEU A 86 18.05 -0.78 -7.17
C LEU A 86 18.98 0.41 -7.25
N GLU A 87 20.24 0.16 -7.62
CA GLU A 87 21.20 1.23 -7.89
C GLU A 87 20.82 2.00 -9.17
N TYR A 88 21.28 3.25 -9.28
CA TYR A 88 21.02 4.15 -10.42
C TYR A 88 19.55 4.49 -10.71
N THR A 89 18.63 4.17 -9.81
CA THR A 89 17.21 4.52 -9.97
C THR A 89 16.57 5.00 -8.68
N VAL A 90 15.39 5.61 -8.79
CA VAL A 90 14.61 6.11 -7.66
C VAL A 90 13.31 5.32 -7.50
N MET A 91 13.12 4.68 -6.35
CA MET A 91 11.93 3.85 -6.08
C MET A 91 10.81 4.63 -5.37
N SER A 92 11.06 5.85 -4.89
CA SER A 92 10.07 6.64 -4.17
C SER A 92 9.01 7.18 -5.12
N LYS A 93 7.74 6.82 -4.89
CA LYS A 93 6.58 7.35 -5.64
C LYS A 93 6.56 8.87 -5.71
N ARG A 94 6.98 9.56 -4.63
CA ARG A 94 7.06 11.03 -4.60
C ARG A 94 8.07 11.57 -5.62
N LYS A 95 9.26 10.97 -5.69
CA LYS A 95 10.31 11.36 -6.65
C LYS A 95 9.92 11.02 -8.08
N LEU A 96 9.32 9.85 -8.30
CA LEU A 96 8.81 9.47 -9.63
C LEU A 96 7.71 10.40 -10.10
N ASN A 97 6.78 10.79 -9.22
CA ASN A 97 5.73 11.74 -9.57
C ASN A 97 6.30 13.13 -9.92
N LEU A 98 7.39 13.55 -9.27
CA LEU A 98 8.08 14.80 -9.61
C LEU A 98 8.65 14.73 -11.04
N LEU A 99 9.31 13.63 -11.42
CA LEU A 99 9.84 13.45 -12.78
C LEU A 99 8.74 13.55 -13.86
N VAL A 100 7.57 12.98 -13.59
CA VAL A 100 6.42 13.04 -14.50
C VAL A 100 5.81 14.44 -14.54
N THR A 101 5.64 15.09 -13.38
CA THR A 101 5.04 16.43 -13.27
C THR A 101 5.92 17.50 -13.92
N ASP A 102 7.23 17.41 -13.73
CA ASP A 102 8.23 18.33 -14.28
C ASP A 102 8.61 17.98 -15.74
N LYS A 103 7.96 16.96 -16.33
CA LYS A 103 8.15 16.53 -17.72
C LYS A 103 9.59 16.14 -18.07
N HIS A 104 10.33 15.58 -17.12
CA HIS A 104 11.63 14.95 -17.40
C HIS A 104 11.47 13.59 -18.10
N VAL A 105 10.29 12.99 -18.03
CA VAL A 105 9.90 11.73 -18.68
C VAL A 105 8.57 11.92 -19.43
N GLU A 106 8.28 11.04 -20.39
CA GLU A 106 7.08 11.08 -21.23
C GLU A 106 5.80 10.67 -20.48
N GLY A 107 5.94 9.98 -19.34
CA GLY A 107 4.82 9.52 -18.53
C GLY A 107 5.23 8.47 -17.50
N TRP A 108 4.23 7.82 -16.90
CA TRP A 108 4.44 6.67 -16.00
C TRP A 108 4.81 5.38 -16.76
N ASP A 109 4.70 5.38 -18.09
CA ASP A 109 5.01 4.30 -19.01
C ASP A 109 6.30 4.55 -19.81
N ASP A 110 7.03 5.62 -19.50
CA ASP A 110 8.33 5.91 -20.11
C ASP A 110 9.32 4.75 -19.85
N PRO A 111 10.03 4.24 -20.87
CA PRO A 111 11.00 3.14 -20.72
C PRO A 111 12.13 3.39 -19.72
N ARG A 112 12.40 4.66 -19.37
CA ARG A 112 13.41 5.05 -18.37
C ARG A 112 12.88 4.96 -16.94
N MET A 113 11.57 4.82 -16.75
CA MET A 113 10.96 4.75 -15.42
C MET A 113 11.02 3.32 -14.86
N PRO A 114 11.41 3.14 -13.58
CA PRO A 114 11.48 1.82 -12.92
C PRO A 114 10.10 1.24 -12.58
N THR A 115 9.04 1.75 -13.20
CA THR A 115 7.67 1.26 -13.07
C THR A 115 7.47 -0.01 -13.87
N ILE A 116 6.55 -0.88 -13.43
CA ILE A 116 6.18 -2.08 -14.19
C ILE A 116 5.66 -1.74 -15.59
N SER A 117 4.96 -0.61 -15.75
CA SER A 117 4.50 -0.10 -17.05
C SER A 117 5.65 0.28 -17.97
N GLY A 118 6.63 1.05 -17.49
CA GLY A 118 7.79 1.47 -18.29
C GLY A 118 8.75 0.32 -18.64
N LEU A 119 8.94 -0.63 -17.71
CA LEU A 119 9.77 -1.81 -17.95
C LEU A 119 9.11 -2.84 -18.87
N ARG A 120 7.79 -2.76 -19.06
CA ARG A 120 7.06 -3.67 -19.94
C ARG A 120 7.36 -3.29 -21.39
N PRO A 121 7.94 -4.20 -22.20
CA PRO A 121 8.14 -3.94 -23.61
C PRO A 121 6.80 -3.61 -24.29
N PRO A 122 6.79 -2.72 -25.31
CA PRO A 122 5.61 -2.54 -26.14
C PRO A 122 5.15 -3.92 -26.63
N ARG A 123 3.93 -4.32 -26.27
CA ARG A 123 3.34 -5.53 -26.84
C ARG A 123 3.20 -5.27 -28.33
N LEU A 124 4.13 -5.80 -29.13
CA LEU A 124 4.12 -5.74 -30.59
C LEU A 124 2.93 -6.49 -31.24
N TYR A 125 1.89 -6.85 -30.45
CA TYR A 125 0.79 -7.74 -30.84
C TYR A 125 -0.55 -7.30 -30.23
N ARG A 126 -1.00 -6.06 -30.51
CA ARG A 126 -2.40 -5.64 -30.32
C ARG A 126 -2.94 -4.77 -31.47
N ARG A 127 -2.33 -4.86 -32.66
CA ARG A 127 -2.76 -4.13 -33.87
C ARG A 127 -3.06 -5.02 -35.08
N ILE A 128 -3.48 -6.26 -34.83
CA ILE A 128 -4.15 -7.10 -35.83
C ILE A 128 -5.43 -7.61 -35.17
N ASP A 129 -6.47 -6.77 -35.17
CA ASP A 129 -7.89 -7.18 -35.27
C ASP A 129 -8.80 -6.00 -34.91
N SER A 130 -9.15 -5.23 -35.95
CA SER A 130 -10.41 -4.46 -36.01
C SER A 130 -10.75 -4.01 -37.44
N ARG A 131 -10.33 -4.77 -38.46
CA ARG A 131 -10.63 -4.49 -39.88
C ARG A 131 -10.98 -5.76 -40.69
N ILE A 132 -11.62 -6.75 -40.05
CA ILE A 132 -12.44 -7.73 -40.75
C ILE A 132 -13.60 -8.08 -39.80
N LEU A 133 -14.69 -7.32 -39.92
CA LEU A 133 -16.11 -7.68 -39.79
C LEU A 133 -16.92 -6.37 -39.84
#